data_AF-A0A3S0FWJ4-F1
#
_entry.id   AF-A0A3S0FWJ4-F1
#
_cell.length_a   1.000
_cell.length_b   1.000
_cell.length_c   1.000
_cell.angle_alpha   90.00
_cell.angle_beta   90.00
_cell.angle_gamma   90.00
#
_symmetry.space_group_name_H-M   'P 1'
#
loop_
_entity.id
_entity.type
_entity.pdbx_description
1 polymer ?
#
loop_
_entity_poly.entity_id
_entity_poly.type
_entity_poly.pdbx_seq_one_letter_code
_entity_poly.pdbx_strand_id
1 'polypeptide(L)'
;MKTIILKKWVEDNMGKPFELSTTDCLKIALNTTPTQGFNPAEMRQRIKLLDSVEAIKKGQKEWKVEDNDWNKIKDCVNASTWGILSKNILEFTEQFA
;
A
#
# COMPACT_ATOMS: atom_id res chain seq x y z
N MET A 1 9.94 15.31 0.62
CA MET A 1 8.74 14.80 -0.10
C MET A 1 9.17 13.65 -1.00
N LYS A 2 8.32 12.61 -1.09
CA LYS A 2 8.49 11.44 -1.95
C LYS A 2 7.25 11.23 -2.84
N THR A 3 7.41 10.45 -3.90
CA THR A 3 6.35 10.15 -4.86
C THR A 3 6.13 8.66 -4.93
N ILE A 4 4.88 8.22 -4.77
CA ILE A 4 4.44 6.84 -5.00
C ILE A 4 3.85 6.76 -6.40
N ILE A 5 4.28 5.79 -7.20
CA ILE A 5 3.75 5.56 -8.55
C ILE A 5 2.52 4.64 -8.44
N LEU A 6 1.38 5.16 -8.88
CA LEU A 6 0.09 4.48 -8.83
C LEU A 6 -0.11 3.66 -10.10
N LYS A 7 -0.10 2.33 -9.94
CA LYS A 7 -0.28 1.36 -11.01
C LYS A 7 -1.53 0.52 -10.78
N LYS A 8 -2.03 -0.03 -11.88
CA LYS A 8 -3.07 -1.04 -11.91
C LYS A 8 -2.56 -2.21 -12.74
N TRP A 9 -2.79 -3.40 -12.24
CA TRP A 9 -2.40 -4.64 -12.84
C TRP A 9 -3.63 -5.54 -12.95
N VAL A 10 -3.66 -6.33 -14.02
CA VAL A 10 -4.63 -7.41 -14.19
C VAL A 10 -3.83 -8.70 -14.21
N GLU A 11 -4.07 -9.55 -13.23
CA GLU A 11 -3.43 -10.87 -13.14
C GLU A 11 -4.45 -11.98 -13.39
N ASP A 12 -3.98 -13.10 -13.91
CA ASP A 12 -4.75 -14.34 -13.90
C ASP A 12 -4.42 -15.13 -12.64
N ASN A 13 -5.42 -15.35 -11.79
CA ASN A 13 -5.31 -16.20 -10.61
C ASN A 13 -6.20 -17.44 -10.80
N MET A 14 -5.57 -18.55 -11.20
CA MET A 14 -6.24 -19.84 -11.45
C MET A 14 -7.37 -19.77 -12.50
N GLY A 15 -7.15 -19.05 -13.59
CA GLY A 15 -8.12 -18.89 -14.68
C GLY A 15 -9.17 -17.79 -14.42
N LYS A 16 -9.01 -17.00 -13.35
CA LYS A 16 -9.89 -15.88 -13.02
C LYS A 16 -9.09 -14.57 -13.05
N PRO A 17 -9.51 -13.59 -13.86
CA PRO A 17 -8.88 -12.28 -13.85
C PRO A 17 -9.12 -11.63 -12.48
N PHE A 18 -8.04 -11.12 -11.89
CA PHE A 18 -8.00 -10.39 -10.65
C PHE A 18 -7.34 -9.04 -10.90
N GLU A 19 -8.03 -7.96 -10.57
CA GLU A 19 -7.46 -6.62 -10.61
C GLU A 19 -6.74 -6.33 -9.30
N LEU A 20 -5.50 -5.89 -9.41
CA LEU A 20 -4.70 -5.42 -8.28
C LEU A 20 -4.26 -3.99 -8.58
N SER A 21 -4.30 -3.10 -7.60
CA SER A 21 -3.76 -1.75 -7.75
C SER A 21 -2.82 -1.38 -6.61
N THR A 22 -1.95 -0.40 -6.86
CA THR A 22 -1.09 0.17 -5.82
C THR A 22 -1.91 0.64 -4.63
N THR A 23 -3.10 1.20 -4.85
CA THR A 23 -3.99 1.64 -3.77
C THR A 23 -4.53 0.46 -2.96
N ASP A 24 -4.81 -0.69 -3.58
CA ASP A 24 -5.25 -1.89 -2.86
C ASP A 24 -4.10 -2.47 -2.02
N CYS A 25 -2.90 -2.57 -2.60
CA CYS A 25 -1.70 -2.99 -1.88
C CYS A 25 -1.40 -2.07 -0.69
N LEU A 26 -1.51 -0.75 -0.86
CA LEU A 26 -1.32 0.22 0.21
C LEU A 26 -2.35 0.04 1.33
N LYS A 27 -3.63 -0.17 1.00
CA LYS A 27 -4.67 -0.41 2.00
C LYS A 27 -4.42 -1.69 2.79
N ILE A 28 -3.96 -2.76 2.14
CA ILE A 28 -3.56 -4.01 2.80
C ILE A 28 -2.36 -3.76 3.72
N ALA A 29 -1.34 -3.06 3.23
CA ALA A 29 -0.13 -2.79 3.99
C ALA A 29 -0.41 -1.94 5.24
N LEU A 30 -1.18 -0.86 5.09
CA LEU A 30 -1.56 0.02 6.20
C LEU A 30 -2.41 -0.70 7.24
N ASN A 31 -3.23 -1.67 6.84
CA ASN A 31 -4.01 -2.51 7.75
C ASN A 31 -3.27 -3.75 8.27
N THR A 32 -2.02 -3.98 7.87
CA THR A 32 -1.23 -5.10 8.38
C THR A 32 -1.02 -4.91 9.88
N THR A 33 -1.53 -5.85 10.67
CA THR A 33 -1.41 -5.85 12.12
C THR A 33 0.05 -5.99 12.54
N PRO A 34 0.61 -5.01 13.28
CA PRO A 34 1.95 -5.16 13.85
C PRO A 34 1.96 -6.26 14.92
N THR A 35 3.12 -6.84 15.19
CA THR A 35 3.27 -8.02 16.07
C THR A 35 2.70 -7.82 17.48
N GLN A 36 2.68 -6.59 18.00
CA GLN A 36 2.17 -6.25 19.33
C GLN A 36 0.79 -5.56 19.32
N GLY A 37 0.10 -5.55 18.17
CA GLY A 37 -1.15 -4.81 18.00
C GLY A 37 -0.93 -3.29 17.91
N PHE A 38 -2.01 -2.56 17.68
CA PHE A 38 -1.95 -1.11 17.44
C PHE A 38 -2.15 -0.30 18.71
N ASN A 39 -1.27 0.68 18.96
CA ASN A 39 -1.57 1.74 19.91
C ASN A 39 -2.43 2.85 19.24
N PRO A 40 -3.19 3.66 20.00
CA PRO A 40 -4.07 4.67 19.42
C PRO A 40 -3.38 5.76 18.57
N ALA A 41 -2.12 6.10 18.87
CA ALA A 41 -1.38 7.08 18.08
C ALA A 41 -1.04 6.52 16.70
N GLU A 42 -0.61 5.26 16.64
CA GLU A 42 -0.36 4.54 15.40
C GLU A 42 -1.65 4.33 14.59
N MET A 43 -2.76 3.98 15.26
CA MET A 43 -4.07 3.89 14.60
C MET A 43 -4.43 5.20 13.91
N ARG A 44 -4.33 6.33 14.61
CA ARG A 44 -4.63 7.66 14.02
C ARG A 44 -3.74 7.96 12.81
N GLN A 45 -2.45 7.66 12.89
CA GLN A 45 -1.54 7.88 11.77
C GLN A 45 -1.91 7.00 10.57
N ARG A 46 -2.18 5.71 10.78
CA ARG A 46 -2.55 4.79 9.69
C ARG A 46 -3.92 5.12 9.11
N ILE A 47 -4.89 5.54 9.93
CA ILE A 47 -6.20 6.03 9.46
C ILE A 47 -6.02 7.27 8.57
N LYS A 48 -5.23 8.28 9.00
CA LYS A 48 -4.91 9.45 8.16
C LYS A 48 -4.35 9.04 6.79
N LEU A 49 -3.46 8.05 6.76
CA LEU A 49 -2.87 7.54 5.52
C LEU A 49 -3.90 6.78 4.67
N LEU A 50 -4.76 5.97 5.29
CA LEU A 50 -5.86 5.28 4.61
C LEU A 50 -6.82 6.28 3.96
N ASP A 51 -7.28 7.29 4.70
CA ASP A 51 -8.16 8.35 4.19
C ASP A 51 -7.51 9.07 3.00
N SER A 52 -6.19 9.31 3.08
CA SER A 52 -5.44 9.92 1.99
C SER A 52 -5.33 9.03 0.75
N VAL A 53 -5.20 7.71 0.93
CA VAL A 53 -5.24 6.73 -0.17
C VAL A 53 -6.63 6.68 -0.79
N GLU A 54 -7.70 6.77 0.00
CA GLU A 54 -9.08 6.78 -0.50
C GLU A 54 -9.44 8.06 -1.26
N ALA A 55 -8.80 9.18 -0.91
CA ALA A 55 -8.95 10.44 -1.62
C ALA A 55 -8.22 10.48 -2.98
N ILE A 56 -7.41 9.47 -3.33
CA ILE A 56 -6.71 9.41 -4.62
C ILE A 56 -7.74 9.33 -5.76
N LYS A 57 -7.67 10.28 -6.69
CA LYS A 57 -8.63 10.38 -7.79
C LYS A 57 -8.46 9.22 -8.77
N LYS A 58 -9.57 8.75 -9.33
CA LYS A 58 -9.54 7.76 -10.43
C LYS A 58 -8.71 8.31 -11.59
N GLY A 59 -7.71 7.53 -12.03
CA GLY A 59 -6.80 7.91 -13.13
C GLY A 59 -5.57 8.70 -12.70
N GLN A 60 -5.44 9.05 -11.41
CA GLN A 60 -4.22 9.63 -10.87
C GLN A 60 -3.07 8.60 -10.95
N LYS A 61 -1.92 9.05 -11.46
CA LYS A 61 -0.74 8.19 -11.71
C LYS A 61 0.34 8.29 -10.63
N GLU A 62 0.30 9.35 -9.83
CA GLU A 62 1.32 9.65 -8.83
C GLU A 62 0.66 10.20 -7.57
N TRP A 63 1.19 9.83 -6.41
CA TRP A 63 0.78 10.37 -5.12
C TRP A 63 2.00 10.91 -4.38
N LYS A 64 2.00 12.22 -4.13
CA LYS A 64 3.08 12.89 -3.38
C LYS A 64 2.78 12.83 -1.89
N VAL A 65 3.77 12.41 -1.13
CA VAL A 65 3.67 12.25 0.33
C VAL A 65 4.85 12.93 1.02
N GLU A 66 4.63 13.37 2.25
CA GLU A 66 5.71 13.88 3.09
C GLU A 66 6.67 12.75 3.49
N ASP A 67 7.90 13.09 3.85
CA ASP A 67 8.93 12.08 4.15
C ASP A 67 8.55 11.22 5.37
N ASN A 68 7.88 11.79 6.36
CA ASN A 68 7.39 11.04 7.52
C ASN A 68 6.28 10.04 7.15
N ASP A 69 5.34 10.47 6.31
CA ASP A 69 4.25 9.61 5.82
C ASP A 69 4.82 8.51 4.90
N TRP A 70 5.80 8.83 4.06
CA TRP A 70 6.54 7.85 3.25
C TRP A 70 7.21 6.78 4.10
N ASN A 71 7.97 7.18 5.12
CA ASN A 71 8.66 6.23 6.00
C ASN A 71 7.66 5.30 6.69
N LYS A 72 6.54 5.84 7.16
CA LYS A 72 5.51 5.00 7.77
C LYS A 72 4.89 4.01 6.79
N ILE A 73 4.62 4.42 5.55
CA ILE A 73 4.14 3.52 4.49
C ILE A 73 5.18 2.43 4.21
N LYS A 74 6.45 2.81 4.04
CA LYS A 74 7.57 1.89 3.81
C LYS A 74 7.66 0.83 4.91
N ASP A 75 7.60 1.25 6.17
CA ASP A 75 7.62 0.33 7.32
C ASP A 75 6.43 -0.64 7.29
N CYS A 76 5.23 -0.15 6.98
CA CYS A 76 4.04 -0.99 6.85
C CYS A 76 4.18 -2.00 5.70
N VAL A 77 4.65 -1.57 4.52
CA VAL A 77 4.85 -2.43 3.34
C VAL A 77 5.89 -3.52 3.62
N ASN A 78 6.99 -3.16 4.28
CA ASN A 78 8.06 -4.11 4.61
C ASN A 78 7.65 -5.10 5.72
N ALA A 79 6.71 -4.71 6.58
CA ALA A 79 6.15 -5.60 7.59
C ALA A 79 5.00 -6.49 7.06
N SER A 80 4.46 -6.19 5.87
CA SER A 80 3.35 -6.95 5.28
C SER A 80 3.74 -8.36 4.89
N THR A 81 2.91 -9.31 5.29
CA THR A 81 2.90 -10.67 4.75
C THR A 81 1.81 -10.77 3.68
N TRP A 82 2.16 -11.29 2.52
CA TRP A 82 1.26 -11.37 1.37
C TRP A 82 0.76 -12.80 1.20
N GLY A 83 -0.57 -12.96 1.13
CA GLY A 83 -1.22 -14.28 1.03
C GLY A 83 -1.21 -14.89 -0.38
N ILE A 84 -0.65 -14.20 -1.36
CA ILE A 84 -0.57 -14.63 -2.76
C ILE A 84 0.84 -14.41 -3.32
N LEU A 85 1.25 -15.28 -4.23
CA LEU A 85 2.49 -15.13 -5.00
C LEU A 85 2.19 -14.32 -6.27
N SER A 86 2.63 -13.07 -6.31
CA SER A 86 2.36 -12.14 -7.41
C SER A 86 3.62 -11.33 -7.76
N LYS A 87 3.96 -11.27 -9.05
CA LYS A 87 5.05 -10.41 -9.55
C LYS A 87 4.72 -8.93 -9.39
N ASN A 88 3.44 -8.58 -9.47
CA ASN A 88 3.00 -7.19 -9.33
C ASN A 88 3.05 -6.72 -7.87
N ILE A 89 2.86 -7.63 -6.90
CA ILE A 89 3.16 -7.33 -5.49
C ILE A 89 4.65 -7.09 -5.28
N LEU A 90 5.53 -7.89 -5.90
CA LEU A 90 6.98 -7.64 -5.82
C LEU A 90 7.34 -6.26 -6.40
N GLU A 91 6.86 -5.96 -7.61
CA GLU A 91 7.04 -4.64 -8.24
C GLU A 91 6.50 -3.49 -7.36
N PHE A 92 5.37 -3.70 -6.68
CA PHE A 92 4.84 -2.75 -5.71
C PHE A 92 5.81 -2.53 -4.54
N THR A 93 6.29 -3.62 -3.91
CA THR A 93 7.19 -3.53 -2.75
C THR A 93 8.54 -2.90 -3.09
N GLU A 94 9.06 -3.11 -4.30
CA GLU A 94 10.33 -2.54 -4.77
C GLU A 94 10.32 -1.00 -4.81
N GLN A 95 9.15 -0.36 -4.93
CA GLN A 95 9.05 1.11 -4.81
C GLN A 95 9.44 1.63 -3.43
N PHE A 96 9.39 0.76 -2.41
CA PHE A 96 9.65 1.08 -1.00
C PHE A 96 10.96 0.44 -0.49
N ALA A 97 11.75 -0.20 -1.35
CA ALA A 97 13.07 -0.72 -1.01
C ALA A 97 14.03 0.38 -0.52
#